data_AF-A0A945UY30-F1
#
_entry.id   AF-A0A945UY30-F1
#
_cell.length_a   1.000
_cell.length_b   1.000
_cell.length_c   1.000
_cell.angle_alpha   90.00
_cell.angle_beta   90.00
_cell.angle_gamma   90.00
#
_symmetry.space_group_name_H-M   'P 1'
#
loop_
_entity.id
_entity.type
_entity.pdbx_description
1 polymer ?
#
loop_
_entity_poly.entity_id
_entity_poly.type
_entity_poly.pdbx_seq_one_letter_code
_entity_poly.pdbx_strand_id
1 'polypeptide(L)'
;MLEFSAGNAAVAHDELQAAVDAGETRPLALRALARLKFESAAAAHSDKDNIPAEAVAPAIDLLLQAHQSNPPLAEVYLDLSEIWDVSAHPLSIDDVAVLAAGIRRFPRNLELVSRLVQMQAARGKWKTARSILNFARARAINSASIKILTELDARLRELETSL
;
A
#
# COMPACT_ATOMS: atom_id res chain seq x y z
N MET A 1 6.66 -19.19 -6.72
CA MET A 1 5.53 -18.45 -7.36
C MET A 1 4.37 -19.37 -7.77
N LEU A 2 4.64 -20.59 -8.25
CA LEU A 2 3.58 -21.57 -8.58
C LEU A 2 2.71 -21.91 -7.36
N GLU A 3 3.31 -22.22 -6.21
CA GLU A 3 2.56 -22.57 -4.99
C GLU A 3 1.75 -21.41 -4.40
N PHE A 4 2.29 -20.18 -4.48
CA PHE A 4 1.54 -18.97 -4.08
C PHE A 4 0.30 -18.77 -4.98
N SER A 5 0.46 -18.98 -6.28
CA SER A 5 -0.65 -18.87 -7.24
C SER A 5 -1.63 -20.05 -7.14
N ALA A 6 -1.20 -21.19 -6.61
CA ALA A 6 -2.00 -22.40 -6.38
C ALA A 6 -2.74 -22.40 -5.03
N GLY A 7 -2.54 -21.37 -4.19
CA GLY A 7 -3.20 -21.25 -2.88
C GLY A 7 -2.54 -22.03 -1.74
N ASN A 8 -1.37 -22.64 -1.97
CA ASN A 8 -0.62 -23.37 -0.95
C ASN A 8 0.24 -22.42 -0.11
N ALA A 9 -0.41 -21.59 0.71
CA ALA A 9 0.23 -20.49 1.45
C ALA A 9 1.41 -20.92 2.34
N ALA A 10 1.30 -22.08 3.02
CA ALA A 10 2.37 -22.57 3.90
C ALA A 10 3.63 -22.98 3.11
N VAL A 11 3.47 -23.78 2.05
CA VAL A 11 4.59 -24.20 1.19
C VAL A 11 5.20 -22.99 0.48
N ALA A 12 4.35 -22.08 -0.01
CA ALA A 12 4.79 -20.85 -0.64
C ALA A 12 5.61 -19.97 0.31
N HIS A 13 5.23 -19.90 1.60
CA HIS A 13 5.98 -19.15 2.60
C HIS A 13 7.40 -19.70 2.75
N ASP A 14 7.54 -21.01 2.98
CA ASP A 14 8.85 -21.62 3.26
C ASP A 14 9.81 -21.52 2.07
N GLU A 15 9.30 -21.75 0.85
CA GLU A 15 10.09 -21.60 -0.37
C GLU A 15 10.54 -20.15 -0.61
N LEU A 16 9.60 -19.19 -0.45
CA LEU A 16 9.90 -17.78 -0.64
C LEU A 16 10.85 -17.25 0.44
N GLN A 17 10.68 -17.69 1.69
CA GLN A 17 11.58 -17.34 2.79
C GLN A 17 12.99 -17.84 2.50
N ALA A 18 13.14 -19.12 2.14
CA ALA A 18 14.45 -19.69 1.81
C ALA A 18 15.11 -18.97 0.62
N ALA A 19 14.33 -18.58 -0.40
CA ALA A 19 14.84 -17.82 -1.54
C ALA A 19 15.33 -16.42 -1.12
N VAL A 20 14.55 -15.70 -0.31
CA VAL A 20 14.94 -14.36 0.19
C VAL A 20 16.16 -14.45 1.09
N ASP A 21 16.25 -15.45 1.96
CA ASP A 21 17.43 -15.71 2.80
C ASP A 21 18.67 -16.05 1.96
N ALA A 22 18.48 -16.65 0.79
CA ALA A 22 19.53 -16.91 -0.20
C ALA A 22 19.87 -15.69 -1.08
N GLY A 23 19.26 -14.52 -0.83
CA GLY A 23 19.54 -13.27 -1.55
C GLY A 23 18.64 -12.99 -2.75
N GLU A 24 17.46 -13.61 -2.83
CA GLU A 24 16.44 -13.24 -3.82
C GLU A 24 16.02 -11.77 -3.65
N THR A 25 16.06 -11.02 -4.74
CA THR A 25 15.78 -9.56 -4.75
C THR A 25 14.67 -9.19 -5.74
N ARG A 26 14.09 -10.15 -6.46
CA ARG A 26 13.00 -9.89 -7.41
C ARG A 26 11.80 -9.31 -6.65
N PRO A 27 11.26 -8.16 -7.09
CA PRO A 27 10.23 -7.44 -6.34
C PRO A 27 8.92 -8.25 -6.20
N LEU A 28 8.61 -9.11 -7.16
CA LEU A 28 7.45 -10.01 -7.07
C LEU A 28 7.60 -11.06 -5.96
N ALA A 29 8.81 -11.61 -5.77
CA ALA A 29 9.08 -12.59 -4.72
C ALA A 29 9.02 -11.94 -3.33
N LEU A 30 9.67 -10.78 -3.18
CA LEU A 30 9.65 -9.97 -1.97
C LEU A 30 8.21 -9.58 -1.58
N ARG A 31 7.43 -9.09 -2.54
CA ARG A 31 6.02 -8.72 -2.34
C ARG A 31 5.17 -9.92 -1.93
N ALA A 32 5.33 -11.08 -2.59
CA ALA A 32 4.56 -12.27 -2.26
C ALA A 32 4.86 -12.76 -0.83
N LEU A 33 6.14 -12.78 -0.42
CA LEU A 33 6.52 -13.13 0.94
C LEU A 33 5.97 -12.11 1.95
N ALA A 34 6.05 -10.81 1.64
CA ALA A 34 5.49 -9.77 2.49
C ALA A 34 3.99 -9.97 2.73
N ARG A 35 3.23 -10.33 1.67
CA ARG A 35 1.80 -10.59 1.78
C ARG A 35 1.50 -11.76 2.71
N LEU A 36 2.20 -12.88 2.55
CA LEU A 36 2.06 -14.05 3.41
C LEU A 36 2.38 -13.73 4.87
N LYS A 37 3.45 -12.94 5.12
CA LYS A 37 3.82 -12.51 6.47
C LYS A 37 2.76 -11.61 7.09
N PHE A 38 2.22 -10.65 6.32
CA PHE A 38 1.15 -9.78 6.79
C PHE A 38 -0.13 -10.57 7.09
N GLU A 39 -0.55 -11.49 6.23
CA GLU A 39 -1.74 -12.31 6.43
C GLU A 39 -1.61 -13.18 7.69
N SER A 40 -0.43 -13.77 7.92
CA SER A 40 -0.13 -14.51 9.14
C SER A 40 -0.20 -13.61 10.39
N ALA A 41 0.42 -12.43 10.33
CA ALA A 41 0.36 -11.46 11.43
C ALA A 41 -1.08 -11.01 11.71
N ALA A 42 -1.86 -10.70 10.68
CA ALA A 42 -3.26 -10.29 10.81
C ALA A 42 -4.15 -11.42 11.36
N ALA A 43 -3.89 -12.68 11.00
CA ALA A 43 -4.61 -13.83 11.53
C ALA A 43 -4.32 -14.10 13.01
N ALA A 44 -3.13 -13.72 13.48
CA ALA A 44 -2.70 -13.92 14.87
C ALA A 44 -3.30 -12.89 15.86
N HIS A 45 -3.94 -11.83 15.37
CA HIS A 45 -4.46 -10.74 16.20
C HIS A 45 -5.98 -10.61 16.07
N SER A 46 -6.66 -10.42 17.20
CA SER A 46 -8.12 -10.27 17.24
C SER A 46 -8.59 -8.89 16.79
N ASP A 47 -7.82 -7.85 17.11
CA ASP A 47 -8.06 -6.48 16.65
C ASP A 47 -7.32 -6.24 15.34
N LYS A 48 -8.09 -6.23 14.25
CA LYS A 48 -7.55 -6.11 12.89
C LYS A 48 -7.19 -4.69 12.50
N ASP A 49 -7.63 -3.69 13.25
CA ASP A 49 -7.36 -2.27 12.97
C ASP A 49 -6.24 -1.70 13.85
N ASN A 50 -5.66 -2.53 14.72
CA ASN A 50 -4.63 -2.14 15.68
C ASN A 50 -3.58 -3.25 15.88
N ILE A 51 -3.02 -3.74 14.78
CA ILE A 51 -1.99 -4.77 14.79
C ILE A 51 -0.66 -4.16 15.28
N PRO A 52 0.04 -4.76 16.25
CA PRO A 52 1.31 -4.24 16.75
C PRO A 52 2.34 -4.04 15.62
N ALA A 53 3.08 -2.94 15.70
CA ALA A 53 4.03 -2.55 14.65
C ALA A 53 5.11 -3.62 14.42
N GLU A 54 5.58 -4.25 15.49
CA GLU A 54 6.54 -5.34 15.47
C GLU A 54 6.02 -6.59 14.75
N ALA A 55 4.72 -6.83 14.75
CA ALA A 55 4.12 -7.99 14.09
C ALA A 55 4.10 -7.83 12.56
N VAL A 56 3.98 -6.59 12.08
CA VAL A 56 3.93 -6.29 10.64
C VAL A 56 5.26 -5.80 10.06
N ALA A 57 6.23 -5.42 10.91
CA ALA A 57 7.54 -4.94 10.49
C ALA A 57 8.24 -5.85 9.45
N PRO A 58 8.27 -7.19 9.60
CA PRO A 58 8.91 -8.05 8.59
C PRO A 58 8.27 -7.96 7.21
N ALA A 59 6.95 -7.72 7.12
CA ALA A 59 6.27 -7.51 5.84
C ALA A 59 6.59 -6.14 5.26
N ILE A 60 6.64 -5.11 6.10
CA ILE A 60 7.01 -3.74 5.69
C ILE A 60 8.44 -3.72 5.14
N ASP A 61 9.41 -4.34 5.82
CA ASP A 61 10.82 -4.36 5.40
C ASP A 61 11.00 -4.96 3.99
N LEU A 62 10.30 -6.06 3.70
CA LEU A 62 10.30 -6.69 2.38
C LEU A 62 9.72 -5.78 1.31
N LEU A 63 8.60 -5.10 1.61
CA LEU A 63 8.00 -4.14 0.70
C LEU A 63 8.87 -2.91 0.51
N LEU A 64 9.59 -2.48 1.54
CA LEU A 64 10.52 -1.38 1.44
C LEU A 64 11.70 -1.74 0.53
N GLN A 65 12.19 -2.97 0.63
CA GLN A 65 13.16 -3.49 -0.33
C GLN A 65 12.59 -3.54 -1.76
N ALA A 66 11.36 -4.05 -1.92
CA ALA A 66 10.70 -4.15 -3.21
C ALA A 66 10.44 -2.78 -3.87
N HIS A 67 10.18 -1.71 -3.09
CA HIS A 67 9.91 -0.37 -3.61
C HIS A 67 11.12 0.23 -4.37
N GLN A 68 12.32 -0.26 -4.10
CA GLN A 68 13.57 0.21 -4.70
C GLN A 68 13.85 -0.44 -6.07
N SER A 69 13.07 -1.45 -6.44
CA SER A 69 13.23 -2.18 -7.69
C SER A 69 12.95 -1.35 -8.95
N ASN A 70 13.50 -1.80 -10.07
CA ASN A 70 13.25 -1.26 -11.40
C ASN A 70 12.93 -2.43 -12.36
N PRO A 71 11.74 -2.49 -13.00
CA PRO A 71 10.65 -1.51 -12.90
C PRO A 71 9.94 -1.52 -11.54
N PRO A 72 9.42 -0.38 -11.07
CA PRO A 72 8.62 -0.32 -9.86
C PRO A 72 7.29 -1.03 -10.04
N LEU A 73 6.70 -1.54 -8.95
CA LEU A 73 5.38 -2.16 -8.91
C LEU A 73 4.40 -1.26 -8.14
N ALA A 74 3.21 -1.02 -8.69
CA ALA A 74 2.21 -0.17 -8.03
C ALA A 74 1.65 -0.86 -6.78
N GLU A 75 1.55 -2.18 -6.82
CA GLU A 75 0.99 -3.04 -5.80
C GLU A 75 1.80 -3.00 -4.50
N VAL A 76 3.12 -2.75 -4.58
CA VAL A 76 3.96 -2.55 -3.37
C VAL A 76 3.47 -1.36 -2.55
N TYR A 77 3.05 -0.27 -3.20
CA TYR A 77 2.53 0.90 -2.50
C TYR A 77 1.12 0.68 -1.96
N LEU A 78 0.31 -0.13 -2.64
CA LEU A 78 -0.99 -0.55 -2.14
C LEU A 78 -0.84 -1.40 -0.87
N ASP A 79 0.01 -2.42 -0.92
CA ASP A 79 0.27 -3.29 0.23
C ASP A 79 0.85 -2.49 1.42
N LEU A 80 1.83 -1.60 1.18
CA LEU A 80 2.34 -0.71 2.23
C LEU A 80 1.24 0.15 2.87
N SER A 81 0.35 0.73 2.05
CA SER A 81 -0.75 1.55 2.55
C SER A 81 -1.78 0.76 3.36
N GLU A 82 -2.03 -0.50 3.00
CA GLU A 82 -2.90 -1.42 3.75
C GLU A 82 -2.29 -1.73 5.11
N ILE A 83 -1.05 -2.20 5.13
CA ILE A 83 -0.37 -2.60 6.36
C ILE A 83 -0.24 -1.42 7.33
N TRP A 84 0.10 -0.23 6.84
CA TRP A 84 0.21 0.97 7.69
C TRP A 84 -1.12 1.53 8.18
N ASP A 85 -2.26 1.17 7.58
CA ASP A 85 -3.57 1.59 8.08
C ASP A 85 -4.04 0.76 9.26
N VAL A 86 -3.69 -0.52 9.26
CA VAL A 86 -4.06 -1.45 10.34
C VAL A 86 -3.01 -1.57 11.42
N SER A 87 -1.81 -1.03 11.18
CA SER A 87 -0.74 -1.03 12.17
C SER A 87 -0.98 0.03 13.24
N ALA A 88 -0.70 -0.32 14.50
CA ALA A 88 -0.64 0.59 15.64
C ALA A 88 0.47 1.66 15.53
N HIS A 89 1.15 1.77 14.38
CA HIS A 89 2.27 2.67 14.14
C HIS A 89 1.84 4.01 13.52
N PRO A 90 2.15 5.16 14.14
CA PRO A 90 1.99 6.44 13.47
C PRO A 90 3.03 6.57 12.35
N LEU A 91 2.57 6.83 11.12
CA LEU A 91 3.47 7.02 9.99
C LEU A 91 4.51 8.12 10.22
N SER A 92 5.77 7.78 9.96
CA SER A 92 6.87 8.74 9.93
C SER A 92 6.83 9.60 8.66
N ILE A 93 7.66 10.64 8.63
CA ILE A 93 7.83 11.48 7.43
C ILE A 93 8.38 10.65 6.25
N ASP A 94 9.27 9.69 6.53
CA ASP A 94 9.89 8.85 5.52
C ASP A 94 8.86 7.87 4.92
N ASP A 95 7.98 7.30 5.75
CA ASP A 95 6.91 6.43 5.26
C ASP A 95 5.94 7.18 4.33
N VAL A 96 5.59 8.42 4.72
CA VAL A 96 4.78 9.31 3.86
C VAL A 96 5.52 9.62 2.56
N ALA A 97 6.83 9.80 2.59
CA ALA A 97 7.64 10.05 1.41
C ALA A 97 7.67 8.84 0.46
N VAL A 98 7.69 7.61 0.99
CA VAL A 98 7.56 6.36 0.22
C VAL A 98 6.22 6.32 -0.50
N LEU A 99 5.10 6.54 0.19
CA LEU A 99 3.76 6.57 -0.43
C LEU A 99 3.64 7.68 -1.48
N ALA A 100 4.21 8.85 -1.22
CA ALA A 100 4.24 9.95 -2.18
C ALA A 100 5.06 9.61 -3.44
N ALA A 101 6.09 8.77 -3.33
CA ALA A 101 6.82 8.26 -4.49
C ALA A 101 5.94 7.34 -5.34
N GLY A 102 5.06 6.55 -4.72
CA GLY A 102 4.05 5.73 -5.42
C GLY A 102 3.13 6.58 -6.30
N ILE A 103 2.56 7.67 -5.77
CA ILE A 103 1.72 8.61 -6.54
C ILE A 103 2.48 9.24 -7.70
N ARG A 104 3.75 9.60 -7.50
CA ARG A 104 4.59 10.18 -8.57
C ARG A 104 4.89 9.18 -9.68
N ARG A 105 5.12 7.92 -9.34
CA ARG A 105 5.41 6.82 -10.29
C ARG A 105 4.15 6.34 -11.02
N PHE A 106 3.02 6.31 -10.34
CA PHE A 106 1.76 5.76 -10.85
C PHE A 106 0.59 6.75 -10.75
N PRO A 107 0.69 7.96 -11.32
CA PRO A 107 -0.34 8.99 -11.17
C PRO A 107 -1.69 8.63 -11.81
N ARG A 108 -1.71 7.60 -12.66
CA ARG A 108 -2.89 7.11 -13.37
C ARG A 108 -3.45 5.81 -12.80
N ASN A 109 -2.79 5.23 -11.79
CA ASN A 109 -3.36 4.10 -11.07
C ASN A 109 -4.40 4.65 -10.07
N LEU A 110 -5.66 4.62 -10.49
CA LEU A 110 -6.76 5.23 -9.73
C LEU A 110 -7.05 4.51 -8.42
N GLU A 111 -6.75 3.22 -8.33
CA GLU A 111 -6.86 2.45 -7.09
C GLU A 111 -5.86 3.00 -6.06
N LEU A 112 -4.59 3.10 -6.44
CA LEU A 112 -3.55 3.67 -5.58
C LEU A 112 -3.84 5.12 -5.18
N VAL A 113 -4.27 5.95 -6.14
CA VAL A 113 -4.66 7.35 -5.86
C VAL A 113 -5.80 7.39 -4.85
N SER A 114 -6.87 6.62 -5.07
CA SER A 114 -8.05 6.63 -4.20
C SER A 114 -7.71 6.15 -2.80
N ARG A 115 -6.94 5.07 -2.69
CA ARG A 115 -6.46 4.50 -1.44
C ARG A 115 -5.69 5.54 -0.63
N LEU A 116 -4.68 6.16 -1.23
CA LEU A 116 -3.82 7.12 -0.52
C LEU A 116 -4.52 8.44 -0.19
N VAL A 117 -5.47 8.87 -1.01
CA VAL A 117 -6.33 10.02 -0.71
C VAL A 117 -7.19 9.75 0.53
N GLN A 118 -7.86 8.60 0.58
CA GLN A 118 -8.70 8.20 1.72
C GLN A 118 -7.88 7.98 2.99
N MET A 119 -6.74 7.31 2.86
CA MET A 119 -5.77 7.08 3.92
C MET A 119 -5.31 8.38 4.61
N GLN A 120 -5.00 9.42 3.82
CA GLN A 120 -4.59 10.72 4.34
C GLN A 120 -5.77 11.49 4.96
N ALA A 121 -6.95 11.41 4.35
CA ALA A 121 -8.17 12.02 4.88
C ALA A 121 -8.58 11.43 6.24
N ALA A 122 -8.54 10.10 6.38
CA ALA A 122 -8.83 9.41 7.64
C ALA A 122 -7.87 9.83 8.78
N ARG A 123 -6.64 10.24 8.44
CA ARG A 123 -5.65 10.79 9.39
C ARG A 123 -5.76 12.31 9.59
N GLY A 124 -6.84 12.94 9.09
CA GLY A 124 -7.06 14.39 9.15
C GLY A 124 -6.10 15.22 8.28
N LYS A 125 -5.35 14.59 7.38
CA LYS A 125 -4.38 15.26 6.50
C LYS A 125 -5.04 15.72 5.19
N TRP A 126 -6.10 16.53 5.31
CA TRP A 126 -6.94 17.01 4.21
C TRP A 126 -6.15 17.71 3.10
N LYS A 127 -5.17 18.55 3.47
CA LYS A 127 -4.30 19.25 2.51
C LYS A 127 -3.50 18.26 1.65
N THR A 128 -2.98 17.20 2.26
CA THR A 128 -2.23 16.15 1.57
C THR A 128 -3.14 15.35 0.64
N ALA A 129 -4.32 14.94 1.13
CA ALA A 129 -5.32 14.22 0.34
C ALA A 129 -5.72 15.02 -0.92
N ARG A 130 -6.03 16.32 -0.76
CA ARG A 130 -6.35 17.21 -1.88
C ARG A 130 -5.17 17.40 -2.85
N SER A 131 -3.95 17.47 -2.34
CA SER A 131 -2.73 17.58 -3.17
C SER A 131 -2.54 16.35 -4.07
N ILE A 132 -2.69 15.15 -3.51
CA ILE A 132 -2.63 13.88 -4.27
C ILE A 132 -3.71 13.86 -5.36
N LEU A 133 -4.95 14.20 -4.98
CA LEU A 133 -6.08 14.22 -5.90
C LEU A 133 -5.85 15.18 -7.09
N ASN A 134 -5.43 16.41 -6.80
CA ASN A 134 -5.14 17.41 -7.83
C ASN A 134 -4.01 16.97 -8.76
N PHE A 135 -2.97 16.36 -8.19
CA PHE A 135 -1.84 15.82 -8.96
C PHE A 135 -2.27 14.72 -9.94
N ALA A 136 -3.18 13.83 -9.52
CA ALA A 136 -3.76 12.79 -10.36
C ALA A 136 -4.69 13.37 -11.44
N ARG A 137 -5.56 14.34 -11.08
CA ARG A 137 -6.46 15.01 -12.03
C ARG A 137 -5.72 15.68 -13.17
N ALA A 138 -4.60 16.35 -12.88
CA ALA A 138 -3.76 16.97 -13.90
C ALA A 138 -3.15 15.98 -14.91
N ARG A 139 -3.18 14.67 -14.63
CA ARG A 139 -2.60 13.60 -15.44
C ARG A 139 -3.63 12.61 -15.97
N ALA A 140 -4.91 12.82 -15.65
CA ALA A 140 -6.01 12.04 -16.18
C ALA A 140 -6.15 12.29 -17.68
N ILE A 141 -6.31 11.21 -18.45
CA ILE A 141 -6.30 11.25 -19.93
C ILE A 141 -7.65 10.91 -20.55
N ASN A 142 -8.58 10.37 -19.78
CA ASN A 142 -9.88 9.94 -20.28
C ASN A 142 -11.02 10.37 -19.34
N SER A 143 -12.23 10.41 -19.88
CA SER A 143 -13.44 10.84 -19.17
C SER A 143 -13.79 9.95 -17.98
N ALA A 144 -13.51 8.65 -18.06
CA ALA A 144 -13.76 7.71 -16.96
C ALA A 144 -12.88 8.03 -15.74
N SER A 145 -11.58 8.23 -15.94
CA SER A 145 -10.66 8.64 -14.88
C SER A 145 -11.03 9.99 -14.29
N ILE A 146 -11.44 10.95 -15.12
CA ILE A 146 -11.90 12.26 -14.65
C ILE A 146 -13.14 12.10 -13.77
N LYS A 147 -14.12 11.28 -14.18
CA LYS A 147 -15.33 11.01 -13.41
C LYS A 147 -15.02 10.41 -12.04
N ILE A 148 -14.19 9.37 -11.98
CA ILE A 148 -13.77 8.72 -10.72
C ILE A 148 -13.10 9.74 -9.78
N LEU A 149 -12.19 10.56 -10.29
CA LEU A 149 -11.49 11.56 -9.47
C LEU A 149 -12.43 12.69 -9.00
N THR A 150 -13.43 13.06 -9.80
CA THR A 150 -14.47 14.02 -9.38
C THR A 150 -15.38 13.44 -8.30
N GLU A 151 -15.78 12.18 -8.41
CA GLU A 151 -16.57 11.49 -7.37
C GLU A 151 -15.78 11.38 -6.06
N LEU A 152 -14.48 11.09 -6.15
CA LEU A 152 -13.58 11.09 -5.00
C LEU A 152 -13.45 12.47 -4.34
N ASP A 153 -13.35 13.56 -5.12
CA ASP A 153 -13.36 14.94 -4.59
C ASP A 153 -14.65 15.24 -3.81
N ALA A 154 -15.80 14.87 -4.38
CA ALA A 154 -17.09 15.10 -3.74
C ALA A 154 -17.17 14.37 -2.39
N ARG A 155 -16.81 13.08 -2.36
CA ARG A 155 -16.81 12.27 -1.13
C ARG A 155 -15.86 12.83 -0.07
N LEU A 156 -14.69 13.31 -0.45
CA LEU A 156 -13.77 13.95 0.51
C LEU A 156 -14.36 15.20 1.14
N ARG A 157 -15.05 16.04 0.37
CA ARG A 157 -15.64 17.27 0.88
C ARG A 157 -16.75 16.97 1.89
N GLU A 158 -17.59 15.98 1.60
CA GLU A 158 -18.65 15.54 2.51
C GLU A 158 -18.07 15.05 3.85
N LEU A 159 -17.00 14.26 3.79
CA LEU A 159 -16.30 13.76 4.99
C LEU A 159 -15.66 14.89 5.81
N GLU A 160 -15.03 15.87 5.15
CA GLU A 160 -14.41 17.00 5.84
C GLU A 160 -15.44 17.92 6.51
N THR A 161 -16.64 18.06 5.95
CA THR A 161 -17.72 18.86 6.56
C THR A 161 -18.46 18.15 7.70
N SER A 162 -18.29 16.85 7.85
CA SER A 162 -19.00 16.03 8.84
C SER A 162 -18.24 15.86 10.18
N LEU A 163 -17.08 16.51 10.32
CA LEU A 163 -16.17 16.47 11.48
C LEU A 163 -16.10 17.81 12.19
#